data_AF-A0A1I5D6G1-F1
#
_entry.id   AF-A0A1I5D6G1-F1
#
_cell.length_a   1.000
_cell.length_b   1.000
_cell.length_c   1.000
_cell.angle_alpha   90.00
_cell.angle_beta   90.00
_cell.angle_gamma   90.00
#
_symmetry.space_group_name_H-M   'P 1'
#
loop_
_entity.id
_entity.type
_entity.pdbx_description
1 polymer ?
#
loop_
_entity_poly.entity_id
_entity_poly.type
_entity_poly.pdbx_seq_one_letter_code
_entity_poly.pdbx_strand_id
1 'polypeptide(L)'
;MKLIRPLAALALLAASTFPALAADAVYPPGLRLGMVPLVGLSKAKSFPGFENEDGSVKVLITELPPAAYGEVVAAFNANPAGTNGVKPDKLETSAGLAYFTAESGKAGTTPVKRYSMIVPGIGFSGYVAVQVPENASKIYTDEAVKQMFATATIRKEVSADEQIGLLPFKITDLAGFKDIRTLVPGSSIILADGNESAGYESKPFMILGLIGATPQAADDRARFAQEAALQIPGLRESKITMSEPIRINSQPGFETRIDGVSGKDKTAVTVVQWIRFGGGTSLRIIASAPRDQWSDAFTRFRAVRDGIQPKG
;
A
#
# COMPACT_ATOMS: atom_id res chain seq x y z
N MET A 1 -70.85 1.86 -9.82
CA MET A 1 -69.78 1.02 -9.23
C MET A 1 -68.77 0.70 -10.36
N LYS A 2 -67.79 1.50 -10.79
CA LYS A 2 -66.87 2.49 -10.20
C LYS A 2 -66.12 1.95 -8.97
N LEU A 3 -65.13 1.06 -9.18
CA LEU A 3 -64.09 0.74 -8.17
C LEU A 3 -62.85 -0.02 -8.70
N ILE A 4 -62.72 -0.34 -10.00
CA ILE A 4 -61.60 -1.17 -10.50
C ILE A 4 -60.39 -0.34 -11.01
N ARG A 5 -60.54 0.99 -11.12
CA ARG A 5 -59.51 1.88 -11.68
C ARG A 5 -58.39 2.39 -10.73
N PRO A 6 -58.47 2.33 -9.38
CA PRO A 6 -57.38 2.87 -8.56
C PRO A 6 -56.27 1.85 -8.25
N LEU A 7 -56.51 0.55 -8.43
CA LEU A 7 -55.52 -0.49 -8.07
C LEU A 7 -54.35 -0.59 -9.07
N ALA A 8 -54.55 -0.25 -10.34
CA ALA A 8 -53.48 -0.28 -11.33
C ALA A 8 -52.47 0.87 -11.16
N ALA A 9 -52.88 2.00 -10.57
CA ALA A 9 -52.00 3.15 -10.33
C ALA A 9 -51.13 2.98 -9.08
N LEU A 10 -51.58 2.19 -8.08
CA LEU A 10 -50.81 1.94 -6.86
C LEU A 10 -49.73 0.87 -7.04
N ALA A 11 -49.91 -0.07 -7.97
CA ALA A 11 -48.92 -1.10 -8.29
C ALA A 11 -47.73 -0.56 -9.13
N LEU A 12 -47.92 0.52 -9.89
CA LEU A 12 -46.83 1.17 -10.65
C LEU A 12 -46.01 2.17 -9.81
N LEU A 13 -46.50 2.66 -8.68
CA LEU A 13 -45.73 3.56 -7.80
C LEU A 13 -44.85 2.84 -6.76
N ALA A 14 -45.03 1.54 -6.55
CA ALA A 14 -44.26 0.77 -5.58
C ALA A 14 -42.97 0.15 -6.16
N ALA A 15 -42.72 0.28 -7.46
CA ALA A 15 -41.57 -0.33 -8.14
C ALA A 15 -40.36 0.61 -8.32
N SER A 16 -40.44 1.88 -7.91
CA SER A 16 -39.39 2.89 -8.18
C SER A 16 -38.55 3.31 -6.97
N THR A 17 -38.57 2.56 -5.87
CA THR A 17 -37.75 2.87 -4.68
C THR A 17 -36.91 1.68 -4.24
N PHE A 18 -36.23 1.04 -5.19
CA PHE A 18 -34.96 0.42 -4.83
C PHE A 18 -33.92 1.52 -4.96
N PRO A 19 -33.22 1.92 -3.87
CA PRO A 19 -32.00 2.68 -4.06
C PRO A 19 -31.14 1.85 -5.01
N ALA A 20 -30.80 2.41 -6.16
CA ALA A 20 -29.72 1.88 -6.95
C ALA A 20 -28.54 1.82 -5.99
N LEU A 21 -28.16 0.61 -5.56
CA LEU A 21 -26.97 0.43 -4.75
C LEU A 21 -25.85 1.02 -5.58
N ALA A 22 -25.36 2.19 -5.17
CA ALA A 22 -24.17 2.76 -5.74
C ALA A 22 -23.12 1.66 -5.60
N ALA A 23 -22.55 1.24 -6.73
CA ALA A 23 -21.54 0.19 -6.71
C ALA A 23 -20.45 0.59 -5.72
N ASP A 24 -20.02 -0.36 -4.88
CA ASP A 24 -19.01 -0.09 -3.88
C ASP A 24 -17.67 0.24 -4.55
N ALA A 25 -16.93 1.18 -3.97
CA ALA A 25 -15.61 1.51 -4.45
C ALA A 25 -14.67 0.30 -4.32
N VAL A 26 -13.89 0.05 -5.36
CA VAL A 26 -12.85 -0.98 -5.36
C VAL A 26 -11.51 -0.33 -5.07
N TYR A 27 -10.80 -0.88 -4.10
CA TYR A 27 -9.47 -0.42 -3.69
C TYR A 27 -8.41 -1.35 -4.30
N PRO A 28 -7.44 -0.82 -5.08
CA PRO A 28 -6.26 -1.59 -5.44
C PRO A 28 -5.52 -2.02 -4.16
N PRO A 29 -4.88 -3.20 -4.16
CA PRO A 29 -4.36 -3.77 -2.93
C PRO A 29 -3.28 -2.89 -2.33
N GLY A 30 -3.40 -2.62 -1.03
CA GLY A 30 -2.46 -1.80 -0.29
C GLY A 30 -2.64 -0.28 -0.46
N LEU A 31 -3.60 0.17 -1.28
CA LEU A 31 -3.86 1.61 -1.47
C LEU A 31 -5.08 2.07 -0.67
N ARG A 32 -5.06 3.30 -0.19
CA ARG A 32 -6.19 3.94 0.51
C ARG A 32 -7.16 4.60 -0.45
N LEU A 33 -6.71 4.97 -1.65
CA LEU A 33 -7.57 5.49 -2.71
C LEU A 33 -8.28 4.34 -3.44
N GLY A 34 -9.60 4.45 -3.57
CA GLY A 34 -10.44 3.54 -4.34
C GLY A 34 -11.46 4.30 -5.18
N MET A 35 -12.09 3.59 -6.11
CA MET A 35 -13.14 4.14 -6.99
C MET A 35 -14.00 3.03 -7.57
N VAL A 36 -15.13 3.41 -8.15
CA VAL A 36 -16.00 2.50 -8.90
C VAL A 36 -15.51 2.43 -10.34
N PRO A 37 -14.97 1.29 -10.81
CA PRO A 37 -14.52 1.17 -12.19
C PRO A 37 -15.69 1.28 -13.17
N LEU A 38 -15.43 1.83 -14.36
CA LEU A 38 -16.39 1.81 -15.46
C LEU A 38 -16.72 0.38 -15.89
N VAL A 39 -17.92 0.19 -16.44
CA VAL A 39 -18.33 -1.10 -17.01
C VAL A 39 -17.29 -1.57 -18.04
N GLY A 40 -16.95 -2.86 -17.98
CA GLY A 40 -15.93 -3.46 -18.82
C GLY A 40 -14.49 -3.28 -18.32
N LEU A 41 -14.27 -2.51 -17.25
CA LEU A 41 -12.98 -2.46 -16.54
C LEU A 41 -13.00 -3.46 -15.37
N SER A 42 -11.90 -4.17 -15.22
CA SER A 42 -11.66 -5.13 -14.15
C SER A 42 -10.32 -4.84 -13.48
N LYS A 43 -10.06 -5.42 -12.31
CA LYS A 43 -8.80 -5.21 -11.60
C LYS A 43 -7.61 -5.66 -12.44
N ALA A 44 -6.66 -4.76 -12.64
CA ALA A 44 -5.47 -5.04 -13.43
C ALA A 44 -4.56 -6.07 -12.73
N LYS A 45 -3.91 -6.92 -13.54
CA LYS A 45 -3.00 -7.96 -13.02
C LYS A 45 -1.57 -7.49 -12.80
N SER A 46 -1.16 -6.44 -13.52
CA SER A 46 0.24 -6.02 -13.62
C SER A 46 0.53 -4.66 -12.99
N PHE A 47 -0.49 -3.91 -12.60
CA PHE A 47 -0.36 -2.61 -11.95
C PHE A 47 -1.53 -2.36 -10.98
N PRO A 48 -1.40 -1.46 -9.99
CA PRO A 48 -2.49 -1.11 -9.11
C PRO A 48 -3.54 -0.28 -9.85
N GLY A 49 -4.71 -0.87 -10.11
CA GLY A 49 -5.78 -0.17 -10.84
C GLY A 49 -6.68 -1.10 -11.63
N PHE A 50 -7.18 -0.61 -12.75
CA PHE A 50 -8.14 -1.31 -13.60
C PHE A 50 -7.72 -1.33 -15.07
N GLU A 51 -8.13 -2.37 -15.79
CA GLU A 51 -7.96 -2.52 -17.23
C GLU A 51 -9.17 -3.21 -17.86
N ASN A 52 -9.42 -2.94 -19.13
CA ASN A 52 -10.38 -3.71 -19.90
C ASN A 52 -9.80 -5.07 -20.31
N GLU A 53 -10.62 -5.95 -20.88
CA GLU A 53 -10.25 -7.33 -21.19
C GLU A 53 -9.01 -7.46 -22.08
N ASP A 54 -8.84 -6.57 -23.06
CA ASP A 54 -7.68 -6.56 -23.97
C ASP A 54 -6.48 -5.71 -23.46
N GLY A 55 -6.62 -5.07 -22.30
CA GLY A 55 -5.57 -4.24 -21.67
C GLY A 55 -5.26 -2.92 -22.38
N SER A 56 -6.07 -2.51 -23.36
CA SER A 56 -5.86 -1.29 -24.14
C SER A 56 -6.27 -0.02 -23.38
N VAL A 57 -7.30 -0.12 -22.53
CA VAL A 57 -7.73 0.93 -21.60
C VAL A 57 -7.15 0.64 -20.23
N LYS A 58 -6.48 1.63 -19.65
CA LYS A 58 -5.77 1.48 -18.36
C LYS A 58 -6.16 2.61 -17.40
N VAL A 59 -6.43 2.25 -16.16
CA VAL A 59 -6.67 3.17 -15.04
C VAL A 59 -5.66 2.82 -13.96
N LEU A 60 -4.56 3.54 -13.88
CA LEU A 60 -3.57 3.42 -12.81
C LEU A 60 -4.02 4.24 -11.60
N ILE A 61 -3.85 3.68 -10.41
CA ILE A 61 -4.10 4.36 -9.13
C ILE A 61 -2.84 4.25 -8.28
N THR A 62 -2.45 5.34 -7.63
CA THR A 62 -1.29 5.36 -6.74
C THR A 62 -1.44 6.43 -5.66
N GLU A 63 -0.51 6.41 -4.70
CA GLU A 63 -0.38 7.44 -3.67
C GLU A 63 0.93 8.21 -3.90
N LEU A 64 0.82 9.52 -3.99
CA LEU A 64 1.94 10.45 -4.12
C LEU A 64 2.27 11.07 -2.75
N PRO A 65 3.46 11.72 -2.62
CA PRO A 65 3.79 12.47 -1.42
C PRO A 65 2.70 13.47 -1.02
N PRO A 66 2.52 13.77 0.28
CA PRO A 66 1.46 14.67 0.76
C PRO A 66 1.45 16.05 0.09
N ALA A 67 2.62 16.56 -0.30
CA ALA A 67 2.76 17.88 -0.92
C ALA A 67 2.19 17.98 -2.34
N ALA A 68 2.06 16.84 -3.06
CA ALA A 68 1.72 16.83 -4.48
C ALA A 68 0.34 17.46 -4.76
N TYR A 69 -0.66 17.25 -3.89
CA TYR A 69 -1.96 17.88 -4.05
C TYR A 69 -1.85 19.42 -4.03
N GLY A 70 -1.12 19.97 -3.06
CA GLY A 70 -0.93 21.42 -2.95
C GLY A 70 -0.21 22.03 -4.16
N GLU A 71 0.78 21.32 -4.70
CA GLU A 71 1.49 21.72 -5.92
C GLU A 71 0.55 21.79 -7.14
N VAL A 72 -0.33 20.79 -7.31
CA VAL A 72 -1.31 20.78 -8.40
C VAL A 72 -2.35 21.89 -8.23
N VAL A 73 -2.85 22.13 -7.01
CA VAL A 73 -3.78 23.25 -6.75
C VAL A 73 -3.13 24.59 -7.10
N ALA A 74 -1.87 24.80 -6.73
CA ALA A 74 -1.14 26.01 -7.06
C ALA A 74 -0.97 26.18 -8.58
N ALA A 75 -0.60 25.11 -9.29
CA ALA A 75 -0.46 25.12 -10.75
C ALA A 75 -1.79 25.41 -11.47
N PHE A 76 -2.89 24.81 -11.00
CA PHE A 76 -4.23 25.07 -11.53
C PHE A 76 -4.62 26.54 -11.35
N ASN A 77 -4.41 27.10 -10.15
CA ASN A 77 -4.76 28.50 -9.88
C ASN A 77 -3.91 29.49 -10.68
N ALA A 78 -2.64 29.14 -10.96
CA ALA A 78 -1.76 29.95 -11.78
C ALA A 78 -2.16 29.96 -13.27
N ASN A 79 -2.74 28.87 -13.78
CA ASN A 79 -3.20 28.77 -15.16
C ASN A 79 -4.48 27.93 -15.30
N PRO A 80 -5.65 28.49 -14.95
CA PRO A 80 -6.91 27.74 -14.93
C PRO A 80 -7.41 27.36 -16.34
N ALA A 81 -6.95 28.05 -17.39
CA ALA A 81 -7.32 27.76 -18.77
C ALA A 81 -6.53 26.57 -19.38
N GLY A 82 -5.45 26.14 -18.71
CA GLY A 82 -4.53 25.14 -19.25
C GLY A 82 -3.54 25.66 -20.27
N THR A 83 -2.63 24.80 -20.70
CA THR A 83 -1.59 25.10 -21.71
C THR A 83 -1.40 23.89 -22.62
N ASN A 84 -0.99 24.10 -23.86
CA ASN A 84 -0.55 23.04 -24.79
C ASN A 84 -1.56 21.89 -24.98
N GLY A 85 -2.86 22.20 -24.96
CA GLY A 85 -3.91 21.18 -25.15
C GLY A 85 -4.28 20.38 -23.90
N VAL A 86 -3.63 20.65 -22.76
CA VAL A 86 -4.04 20.15 -21.45
C VAL A 86 -5.22 20.99 -20.97
N LYS A 87 -6.34 20.34 -20.65
CA LYS A 87 -7.57 20.99 -20.17
C LYS A 87 -7.77 20.69 -18.68
N PRO A 88 -7.44 21.61 -17.77
CA PRO A 88 -7.70 21.45 -16.34
C PRO A 88 -9.18 21.64 -16.03
N ASP A 89 -9.68 20.87 -15.07
CA ASP A 89 -11.01 21.02 -14.49
C ASP A 89 -10.99 20.45 -13.05
N LYS A 90 -12.09 20.61 -12.32
CA LYS A 90 -12.26 20.16 -10.94
C LYS A 90 -13.61 19.51 -10.74
N LEU A 91 -13.70 18.60 -9.75
CA LEU A 91 -14.95 17.96 -9.39
C LEU A 91 -14.94 17.56 -7.91
N GLU A 92 -16.11 17.55 -7.28
CA GLU A 92 -16.25 17.08 -5.89
C GLU A 92 -16.27 15.55 -5.84
N THR A 93 -15.60 14.97 -4.85
CA THR A 93 -15.56 13.53 -4.56
C THR A 93 -15.77 13.28 -3.08
N SER A 94 -16.00 12.03 -2.66
CA SER A 94 -15.99 11.67 -1.24
C SER A 94 -14.61 11.83 -0.59
N ALA A 95 -13.54 11.85 -1.37
CA ALA A 95 -12.18 12.17 -0.91
C ALA A 95 -11.91 13.68 -0.80
N GLY A 96 -12.84 14.54 -1.21
CA GLY A 96 -12.69 16.00 -1.28
C GLY A 96 -12.61 16.53 -2.72
N LEU A 97 -12.33 17.83 -2.86
CA LEU A 97 -12.23 18.47 -4.17
C LEU A 97 -11.06 17.88 -4.97
N ALA A 98 -11.38 17.27 -6.10
CA ALA A 98 -10.41 16.73 -7.04
C ALA A 98 -10.05 17.75 -8.11
N TYR A 99 -8.79 17.72 -8.53
CA TYR A 99 -8.31 18.45 -9.71
C TYR A 99 -7.88 17.42 -10.76
N PHE A 100 -8.32 17.62 -12.00
CA PHE A 100 -7.98 16.71 -13.08
C PHE A 100 -7.66 17.44 -14.38
N THR A 101 -6.97 16.75 -15.27
CA THR A 101 -6.67 17.21 -16.62
C THR A 101 -7.12 16.18 -17.64
N ALA A 102 -7.45 16.66 -18.85
CA ALA A 102 -7.64 15.84 -20.03
C ALA A 102 -6.75 16.36 -21.17
N GLU A 103 -6.09 15.45 -21.88
CA GLU A 103 -5.21 15.77 -23.01
C GLU A 103 -5.23 14.66 -24.07
N SER A 104 -4.88 15.01 -25.30
CA SER A 104 -4.59 14.04 -26.35
C SER A 104 -3.09 13.73 -26.38
N GLY A 105 -2.73 12.47 -26.60
CA GLY A 105 -1.34 12.03 -26.65
C GLY A 105 -1.15 10.78 -27.50
N LYS A 106 0.02 10.15 -27.35
CA LYS A 106 0.35 8.88 -28.00
C LYS A 106 0.95 7.88 -27.02
N ALA A 107 0.51 6.62 -27.10
CA ALA A 107 1.13 5.47 -26.46
C ALA A 107 1.89 4.67 -27.53
N GLY A 108 3.21 4.87 -27.61
CA GLY A 108 3.99 4.45 -28.78
C GLY A 108 3.49 5.19 -30.03
N THR A 109 3.00 4.45 -31.01
CA THR A 109 2.40 5.02 -32.24
C THR A 109 0.88 5.20 -32.14
N THR A 110 0.23 4.69 -31.10
CA THR A 110 -1.24 4.69 -30.97
C THR A 110 -1.74 6.00 -30.36
N PRO A 111 -2.65 6.73 -31.03
CA PRO A 111 -3.33 7.89 -30.44
C PRO A 111 -4.19 7.51 -29.24
N VAL A 112 -4.09 8.29 -28.17
CA VAL A 112 -4.81 8.07 -26.91
C VAL A 112 -5.31 9.39 -26.32
N LYS A 113 -6.43 9.33 -25.60
CA LYS A 113 -6.79 10.34 -24.61
C LYS A 113 -6.19 9.96 -23.26
N ARG A 114 -5.61 10.94 -22.57
CA ARG A 114 -5.07 10.79 -21.21
C ARG A 114 -5.83 11.68 -20.26
N TYR A 115 -6.10 11.14 -19.07
CA TYR A 115 -6.68 11.87 -17.97
C TYR A 115 -5.81 11.65 -16.74
N SER A 116 -5.59 12.70 -15.97
CA SER A 116 -4.90 12.61 -14.69
C SER A 116 -5.75 13.30 -13.63
N MET A 117 -5.95 12.68 -12.48
CA MET A 117 -6.66 13.28 -11.36
C MET A 117 -5.83 13.16 -10.08
N ILE A 118 -5.88 14.21 -9.26
CA ILE A 118 -5.35 14.20 -7.90
C ILE A 118 -6.44 14.56 -6.90
N VAL A 119 -6.45 13.88 -5.76
CA VAL A 119 -7.37 14.09 -4.63
C VAL A 119 -6.57 14.27 -3.33
N PRO A 120 -7.06 15.08 -2.37
CA PRO A 120 -6.37 15.25 -1.10
C PRO A 120 -6.48 13.98 -0.25
N GLY A 121 -5.47 13.68 0.56
CA GLY A 121 -5.46 12.54 1.48
C GLY A 121 -4.72 12.85 2.78
N ILE A 122 -4.96 12.03 3.82
CA ILE A 122 -4.28 12.21 5.12
C ILE A 122 -2.91 11.54 5.04
N GLY A 123 -1.85 12.34 4.96
CA GLY A 123 -0.47 11.84 4.86
C GLY A 123 -0.10 11.28 3.49
N PHE A 124 -0.87 11.58 2.45
CA PHE A 124 -0.58 11.28 1.04
C PHE A 124 -1.44 12.16 0.12
N SER A 125 -1.15 12.15 -1.18
CA SER A 125 -2.07 12.65 -2.22
C SER A 125 -2.50 11.48 -3.10
N GLY A 126 -3.81 11.26 -3.27
CA GLY A 126 -4.29 10.19 -4.14
C GLY A 126 -4.18 10.60 -5.60
N TYR A 127 -3.66 9.71 -6.47
CA TYR A 127 -3.47 10.00 -7.89
C TYR A 127 -4.04 8.90 -8.78
N VAL A 128 -4.68 9.31 -9.88
CA VAL A 128 -5.27 8.42 -10.88
C VAL A 128 -4.83 8.86 -12.26
N ALA A 129 -4.33 7.93 -13.07
CA ALA A 129 -4.02 8.16 -14.47
C ALA A 129 -4.83 7.21 -15.34
N VAL A 130 -5.55 7.75 -16.31
CA VAL A 130 -6.39 7.00 -17.25
C VAL A 130 -5.82 7.18 -18.65
N GLN A 131 -5.75 6.08 -19.41
CA GLN A 131 -5.42 6.08 -20.81
C GLN A 131 -6.51 5.35 -21.58
N VAL A 132 -7.10 6.04 -22.56
CA VAL A 132 -8.15 5.51 -23.45
C VAL A 132 -7.68 5.64 -24.90
N PRO A 133 -7.48 4.54 -25.64
CA PRO A 133 -7.21 4.59 -27.07
C PRO A 133 -8.41 5.13 -27.86
N GLU A 134 -8.16 5.81 -28.99
CA GLU A 134 -9.22 6.45 -29.76
C GLU A 134 -10.35 5.51 -30.21
N ASN A 135 -10.02 4.25 -30.52
CA ASN A 135 -11.02 3.23 -30.89
C ASN A 135 -11.97 2.86 -29.74
N ALA A 136 -11.58 3.12 -28.49
CA ALA A 136 -12.37 2.87 -27.28
C ALA A 136 -13.11 4.13 -26.76
N SER A 137 -12.82 5.31 -27.31
CA SER A 137 -13.38 6.61 -26.88
C SER A 137 -14.90 6.74 -27.05
N LYS A 138 -15.54 5.86 -27.84
CA LYS A 138 -17.02 5.81 -27.94
C LYS A 138 -17.67 5.16 -26.71
N ILE A 139 -16.93 4.30 -26.01
CA ILE A 139 -17.39 3.59 -24.80
C ILE A 139 -16.92 4.38 -23.57
N TYR A 140 -15.64 4.73 -23.53
CA TYR A 140 -15.02 5.47 -22.43
C TYR A 140 -14.91 6.96 -22.82
N THR A 141 -16.05 7.65 -22.79
CA THR A 141 -16.13 9.08 -23.14
C THR A 141 -15.52 9.97 -22.05
N ASP A 142 -15.34 11.26 -22.36
CA ASP A 142 -14.86 12.25 -21.39
C ASP A 142 -15.82 12.32 -20.18
N GLU A 143 -17.13 12.27 -20.43
CA GLU A 143 -18.17 12.24 -19.40
C GLU A 143 -18.11 10.95 -18.56
N ALA A 144 -17.88 9.79 -19.18
CA ALA A 144 -17.76 8.52 -18.47
C ALA A 144 -16.54 8.54 -17.53
N VAL A 145 -15.38 9.03 -18.01
CA VAL A 145 -14.19 9.17 -17.16
C VAL A 145 -14.43 10.16 -16.01
N LYS A 146 -15.11 11.28 -16.28
CA LYS A 146 -15.48 12.25 -15.23
C LYS A 146 -16.43 11.65 -14.19
N GLN A 147 -17.39 10.82 -14.61
CA GLN A 147 -18.26 10.08 -13.70
C GLN A 147 -17.49 9.08 -12.83
N MET A 148 -16.55 8.34 -13.42
CA MET A 148 -15.67 7.44 -12.66
C MET A 148 -14.85 8.20 -11.63
N PHE A 149 -14.25 9.33 -12.02
CA PHE A 149 -13.48 10.20 -11.13
C PHE A 149 -14.30 10.72 -9.93
N ALA A 150 -15.58 11.05 -10.13
CA ALA A 150 -16.46 11.50 -9.06
C ALA A 150 -16.69 10.43 -7.96
N THR A 151 -16.46 9.15 -8.26
CA THR A 151 -16.58 8.06 -7.29
C THR A 151 -15.34 7.83 -6.43
N ALA A 152 -14.29 8.64 -6.62
CA ALA A 152 -13.07 8.51 -5.84
C ALA A 152 -13.35 8.70 -4.35
N THR A 153 -12.83 7.77 -3.56
CA THR A 153 -13.01 7.74 -2.12
C THR A 153 -11.75 7.24 -1.44
N ILE A 154 -11.54 7.66 -0.19
CA ILE A 154 -10.40 7.26 0.63
C ILE A 154 -10.92 6.44 1.80
N ARG A 155 -10.42 5.21 1.94
CA ARG A 155 -10.62 4.43 3.17
C ARG A 155 -9.69 4.95 4.25
N LYS A 156 -10.15 4.88 5.50
CA LYS A 156 -9.39 5.36 6.67
C LYS A 156 -8.02 4.68 6.80
N GLU A 157 -7.99 3.37 6.60
CA GLU A 157 -6.77 2.56 6.68
C GLU A 157 -6.87 1.31 5.79
N VAL A 158 -5.71 0.74 5.48
CA VAL A 158 -5.61 -0.60 4.87
C VAL A 158 -5.64 -1.61 6.01
N SER A 159 -6.55 -2.59 5.97
CA SER A 159 -6.65 -3.61 7.03
C SER A 159 -5.33 -4.37 7.18
N ALA A 160 -5.00 -4.79 8.41
CA ALA A 160 -3.79 -5.57 8.68
C ALA A 160 -3.74 -6.87 7.85
N ASP A 161 -4.86 -7.57 7.72
CA ASP A 161 -4.94 -8.81 6.93
C ASP A 161 -4.60 -8.58 5.46
N GLU A 162 -5.07 -7.48 4.88
CA GLU A 162 -4.72 -7.11 3.51
C GLU A 162 -3.23 -6.78 3.39
N GLN A 163 -2.67 -5.98 4.31
CA GLN A 163 -1.25 -5.63 4.30
C GLN A 163 -0.37 -6.87 4.41
N ILE A 164 -0.70 -7.80 5.31
CA ILE A 164 0.00 -9.08 5.46
C ILE A 164 -0.18 -9.95 4.21
N GLY A 165 -1.38 -9.98 3.64
CA GLY A 165 -1.70 -10.75 2.43
C GLY A 165 -0.89 -10.34 1.20
N LEU A 166 -0.35 -9.12 1.17
CA LEU A 166 0.51 -8.62 0.10
C LEU A 166 1.96 -9.10 0.21
N LEU A 167 2.39 -9.61 1.35
CA LEU A 167 3.75 -10.10 1.52
C LEU A 167 3.97 -11.38 0.70
N PRO A 168 5.21 -11.65 0.25
CA PRO A 168 5.59 -12.88 -0.44
C PRO A 168 5.80 -14.07 0.52
N PHE A 169 5.36 -13.94 1.77
CA PHE A 169 5.37 -14.95 2.80
C PHE A 169 4.13 -14.78 3.69
N LYS A 170 3.76 -15.82 4.44
CA LYS A 170 2.66 -15.79 5.40
C LYS A 170 3.21 -15.51 6.80
N ILE A 171 2.42 -14.83 7.63
CA ILE A 171 2.67 -14.67 9.06
C ILE A 171 1.49 -15.33 9.78
N THR A 172 1.72 -16.44 10.47
CA THR A 172 0.65 -17.21 11.14
C THR A 172 0.46 -16.83 12.61
N ASP A 173 1.40 -16.10 13.18
CA ASP A 173 1.36 -15.63 14.56
C ASP A 173 1.91 -14.20 14.63
N LEU A 174 1.10 -13.28 15.14
CA LEU A 174 1.44 -11.88 15.35
C LEU A 174 1.94 -11.61 16.78
N ALA A 175 1.94 -12.64 17.64
CA ALA A 175 2.36 -12.58 19.03
C ALA A 175 1.79 -11.38 19.80
N GLY A 176 0.55 -11.00 19.51
CA GLY A 176 -0.15 -9.88 20.16
C GLY A 176 0.24 -8.48 19.69
N PHE A 177 1.12 -8.32 18.69
CA PHE A 177 1.35 -7.01 18.05
C PHE A 177 0.09 -6.53 17.34
N LYS A 178 -0.26 -5.26 17.51
CA LYS A 178 -1.53 -4.69 17.02
C LYS A 178 -1.34 -3.59 15.99
N ASP A 179 -0.27 -2.80 16.08
CA ASP A 179 0.06 -1.84 15.03
C ASP A 179 0.81 -2.60 13.93
N ILE A 180 0.18 -2.67 12.76
CA ILE A 180 0.63 -3.45 11.62
C ILE A 180 0.63 -2.50 10.43
N ARG A 181 1.83 -2.18 9.93
CA ARG A 181 2.01 -1.21 8.86
C ARG A 181 3.01 -1.65 7.82
N THR A 182 2.65 -1.44 6.57
CA THR A 182 3.52 -1.64 5.41
C THR A 182 4.57 -0.54 5.40
N LEU A 183 5.85 -0.93 5.35
CA LEU A 183 6.96 0.02 5.18
C LEU A 183 7.31 0.18 3.71
N VAL A 184 7.41 -0.94 2.99
CA VAL A 184 7.59 -0.97 1.54
C VAL A 184 6.50 -1.88 0.96
N PRO A 185 5.60 -1.35 0.11
CA PRO A 185 4.52 -2.12 -0.49
C PRO A 185 4.98 -3.46 -1.07
N GLY A 186 4.33 -4.54 -0.63
CA GLY A 186 4.60 -5.91 -1.08
C GLY A 186 5.96 -6.50 -0.66
N SER A 187 6.74 -5.81 0.17
CA SER A 187 8.11 -6.25 0.52
C SER A 187 8.38 -6.30 2.01
N SER A 188 7.95 -5.28 2.78
CA SER A 188 8.22 -5.22 4.21
C SER A 188 7.09 -4.61 5.03
N ILE A 189 6.98 -5.09 6.27
CA ILE A 189 5.97 -4.70 7.25
C ILE A 189 6.63 -4.47 8.61
N ILE A 190 6.05 -3.59 9.41
CA ILE A 190 6.33 -3.43 10.84
C ILE A 190 5.16 -3.99 11.66
N LEU A 191 5.48 -4.72 12.72
CA LEU A 191 4.56 -5.16 13.78
C LEU A 191 5.02 -4.51 15.08
N ALA A 192 4.16 -3.79 15.80
CA ALA A 192 4.56 -3.07 16.99
C ALA A 192 3.50 -3.02 18.10
N ASP A 193 3.99 -2.83 19.33
CA ASP A 193 3.18 -2.46 20.49
C ASP A 193 2.97 -0.93 20.56
N GLY A 194 3.90 -0.17 19.98
CA GLY A 194 3.80 1.28 19.78
C GLY A 194 3.12 1.63 18.45
N ASN A 195 3.15 2.92 18.08
CA ASN A 195 2.65 3.39 16.79
C ASN A 195 3.57 4.49 16.22
N GLU A 196 3.44 4.75 14.93
CA GLU A 196 4.28 5.70 14.19
C GLU A 196 4.30 7.12 14.79
N SER A 197 3.15 7.60 15.30
CA SER A 197 3.02 8.99 15.79
C SER A 197 3.85 9.26 17.05
N ALA A 198 4.07 8.25 17.88
CA ALA A 198 4.88 8.33 19.09
C ALA A 198 6.33 7.84 18.88
N GLY A 199 6.64 7.31 17.69
CA GLY A 199 7.84 6.50 17.48
C GLY A 199 7.68 5.08 18.02
N TYR A 200 8.39 4.13 17.41
CA TYR A 200 8.31 2.72 17.78
C TYR A 200 9.33 2.34 18.87
N GLU A 201 10.38 3.14 19.05
CA GLU A 201 11.61 2.79 19.77
C GLU A 201 11.41 2.62 21.28
N SER A 202 10.38 3.24 21.85
CA SER A 202 10.03 3.14 23.28
C SER A 202 9.27 1.86 23.64
N LYS A 203 8.93 1.02 22.66
CA LYS A 203 8.15 -0.21 22.81
C LYS A 203 8.73 -1.34 21.94
N PRO A 204 8.34 -2.60 22.20
CA PRO A 204 8.72 -3.71 21.32
C PRO A 204 8.15 -3.55 19.91
N PHE A 205 8.99 -3.77 18.90
CA PHE A 205 8.58 -3.83 17.50
C PHE A 205 9.44 -4.79 16.68
N MET A 206 8.91 -5.21 15.54
CA MET A 206 9.56 -6.06 14.56
C MET A 206 9.37 -5.51 13.15
N ILE A 207 10.45 -5.48 12.37
CA ILE A 207 10.42 -5.22 10.94
C ILE A 207 10.71 -6.54 10.23
N LEU A 208 9.83 -6.94 9.31
CA LEU A 208 9.94 -8.18 8.54
C LEU A 208 9.96 -7.81 7.06
N GLY A 209 10.88 -8.38 6.29
CA GLY A 209 10.88 -8.19 4.85
C GLY A 209 11.89 -9.05 4.10
N LEU A 210 11.80 -9.04 2.78
CA LEU A 210 12.80 -9.67 1.93
C LEU A 210 13.92 -8.69 1.59
N ILE A 211 15.15 -9.18 1.58
CA ILE A 211 16.30 -8.48 1.03
C ILE A 211 16.80 -9.20 -0.23
N GLY A 212 17.11 -8.42 -1.26
CA GLY A 212 17.64 -8.90 -2.55
C GLY A 212 19.11 -9.28 -2.50
N ALA A 213 19.61 -9.76 -1.36
CA ALA A 213 20.99 -10.14 -1.16
C ALA A 213 21.05 -11.46 -0.39
N THR A 214 21.65 -12.47 -1.02
CA THR A 214 21.92 -13.76 -0.39
C THR A 214 23.35 -14.17 -0.77
N PRO A 215 24.29 -14.26 0.19
CA PRO A 215 25.62 -14.79 -0.09
C PRO A 215 25.55 -16.21 -0.67
N GLN A 216 26.18 -16.41 -1.83
CA GLN A 216 26.23 -17.70 -2.51
C GLN A 216 27.11 -18.69 -1.74
N ALA A 217 28.29 -18.25 -1.30
CA ALA A 217 29.15 -19.04 -0.45
C ALA A 217 28.60 -19.08 0.99
N ALA A 218 28.53 -20.28 1.57
CA ALA A 218 28.05 -20.45 2.94
C ALA A 218 28.95 -19.71 3.96
N ASP A 219 30.26 -19.68 3.71
CA ASP A 219 31.25 -19.06 4.61
C ASP A 219 31.12 -17.53 4.68
N ASP A 220 30.55 -16.90 3.65
CA ASP A 220 30.29 -15.45 3.64
C ASP A 220 29.10 -15.04 4.51
N ARG A 221 28.24 -15.99 4.91
CA ARG A 221 26.96 -15.69 5.57
C ARG A 221 27.13 -15.09 6.96
N ALA A 222 28.18 -15.49 7.69
CA ALA A 222 28.47 -14.94 9.02
C ALA A 222 28.84 -13.45 8.93
N ARG A 223 29.77 -13.12 8.04
CA ARG A 223 30.21 -11.75 7.77
C ARG A 223 29.03 -10.90 7.28
N PHE A 224 28.26 -11.42 6.32
CA PHE A 224 27.07 -10.75 5.80
C PHE A 224 26.05 -10.41 6.90
N ALA A 225 25.78 -11.34 7.83
CA ALA A 225 24.85 -11.11 8.93
C ALA A 225 25.33 -9.99 9.88
N GLN A 226 26.63 -9.97 10.20
CA GLN A 226 27.24 -8.92 11.02
C GLN A 226 27.22 -7.55 10.33
N GLU A 227 27.61 -7.49 9.04
CA GLU A 227 27.58 -6.26 8.24
C GLU A 227 26.15 -5.71 8.15
N ALA A 228 25.16 -6.57 7.86
CA ALA A 228 23.76 -6.16 7.82
C ALA A 228 23.29 -5.61 9.17
N ALA A 229 23.65 -6.27 10.27
CA ALA A 229 23.30 -5.86 11.64
C ALA A 229 23.83 -4.45 12.00
N LEU A 230 25.04 -4.11 11.57
CA LEU A 230 25.63 -2.78 11.79
C LEU A 230 24.99 -1.68 10.93
N GLN A 231 24.24 -2.04 9.90
CA GLN A 231 23.54 -1.13 8.99
C GLN A 231 22.05 -0.98 9.32
N ILE A 232 21.60 -1.41 10.50
CA ILE A 232 20.20 -1.21 10.92
C ILE A 232 19.92 0.30 11.04
N PRO A 233 19.00 0.87 10.24
CA PRO A 233 18.71 2.30 10.29
C PRO A 233 18.21 2.73 11.67
N GLY A 234 18.67 3.87 12.15
CA GLY A 234 18.24 4.44 13.43
C GLY A 234 18.85 3.81 14.67
N LEU A 235 19.69 2.78 14.54
CA LEU A 235 20.48 2.23 15.64
C LEU A 235 21.85 2.93 15.72
N ARG A 236 22.17 3.48 16.89
CA ARG A 236 23.42 4.20 17.18
C ARG A 236 24.14 3.54 18.35
N GLU A 237 25.43 3.82 18.50
CA GLU A 237 26.26 3.28 19.59
C GLU A 237 26.15 1.75 19.69
N SER A 238 26.05 1.10 18.52
CA SER A 238 25.72 -0.33 18.42
C SER A 238 26.92 -1.21 18.72
N LYS A 239 26.70 -2.26 19.51
CA LYS A 239 27.67 -3.32 19.78
C LYS A 239 27.02 -4.68 19.55
N ILE A 240 27.58 -5.46 18.64
CA ILE A 240 27.19 -6.87 18.48
C ILE A 240 27.63 -7.61 19.75
N THR A 241 26.69 -8.28 20.40
CA THR A 241 26.92 -9.10 21.60
C THR A 241 26.98 -10.58 21.28
N MET A 242 26.34 -11.01 20.19
CA MET A 242 26.30 -12.39 19.74
C MET A 242 26.03 -12.43 18.23
N SER A 243 26.63 -13.37 17.50
CA SER A 243 26.25 -13.68 16.13
C SER A 243 26.50 -15.15 15.83
N GLU A 244 25.44 -15.93 15.70
CA GLU A 244 25.55 -17.39 15.62
C GLU A 244 24.74 -17.97 14.46
N PRO A 245 25.23 -19.04 13.81
CA PRO A 245 24.45 -19.78 12.83
C PRO A 245 23.30 -20.51 13.52
N ILE A 246 22.11 -20.44 12.94
CA ILE A 246 20.92 -21.15 13.41
C ILE A 246 20.16 -21.76 12.23
N ARG A 247 19.11 -22.53 12.54
CA ARG A 247 18.11 -22.93 11.56
C ARG A 247 16.78 -22.25 11.85
N ILE A 248 16.20 -21.62 10.84
CA ILE A 248 14.88 -20.97 10.90
C ILE A 248 14.00 -21.71 9.91
N ASN A 249 12.99 -22.44 10.40
CA ASN A 249 12.14 -23.32 9.59
C ASN A 249 12.98 -24.27 8.71
N SER A 250 13.97 -24.91 9.32
CA SER A 250 14.95 -25.83 8.71
C SER A 250 15.89 -25.21 7.66
N GLN A 251 15.75 -23.93 7.34
CA GLN A 251 16.64 -23.22 6.43
C GLN A 251 17.83 -22.63 7.21
N PRO A 252 19.03 -22.59 6.60
CA PRO A 252 20.19 -21.95 7.22
C PRO A 252 19.93 -20.47 7.45
N GLY A 253 20.32 -19.97 8.61
CA GLY A 253 20.20 -18.57 8.96
C GLY A 253 21.20 -18.16 10.03
N PHE A 254 21.14 -16.90 10.42
CA PHE A 254 21.93 -16.33 11.51
C PHE A 254 21.04 -15.56 12.46
N GLU A 255 21.36 -15.64 13.75
CA GLU A 255 20.85 -14.75 14.80
C GLU A 255 21.99 -13.83 15.23
N THR A 256 21.80 -12.52 15.08
CA THR A 256 22.76 -11.51 15.52
C THR A 256 22.09 -10.62 16.56
N ARG A 257 22.61 -10.60 17.79
CA ARG A 257 22.14 -9.72 18.87
C ARG A 257 23.04 -8.52 19.01
N ILE A 258 22.41 -7.36 19.18
CA ILE A 258 23.07 -6.06 19.20
C ILE A 258 22.47 -5.26 20.36
N ASP A 259 23.32 -4.66 21.17
CA ASP A 259 22.91 -3.61 22.09
C ASP A 259 23.18 -2.25 21.44
N GLY A 260 22.31 -1.27 21.67
CA GLY A 260 22.54 0.08 21.16
C GLY A 260 21.55 1.10 21.69
N VAL A 261 21.48 2.22 20.99
CA VAL A 261 20.63 3.37 21.30
C VAL A 261 19.78 3.70 20.08
N SER A 262 18.47 3.86 20.25
CA SER A 262 17.54 4.14 19.14
C SER A 262 16.64 5.35 19.44
N GLY A 263 16.05 5.92 18.37
CA GLY A 263 15.14 7.06 18.46
C GLY A 263 15.81 8.37 18.88
N LYS A 264 15.03 9.46 18.85
CA LYS A 264 15.49 10.80 19.28
C LYS A 264 15.79 10.86 20.77
N ASP A 265 15.03 10.12 21.57
CA ASP A 265 15.11 10.09 23.04
C ASP A 265 16.26 9.21 23.57
N LYS A 266 17.11 8.69 22.67
CA LYS A 266 18.26 7.85 23.00
C LYS A 266 17.87 6.64 23.86
N THR A 267 16.78 5.96 23.49
CA THR A 267 16.30 4.78 24.18
C THR A 267 17.35 3.66 24.08
N ALA A 268 17.80 3.15 25.23
CA ALA A 268 18.68 2.00 25.27
C ALA A 268 17.88 0.74 24.88
N VAL A 269 18.30 0.08 23.81
CA VAL A 269 17.59 -1.06 23.23
C VAL A 269 18.50 -2.28 23.14
N THR A 270 17.87 -3.44 23.17
CA THR A 270 18.45 -4.68 22.66
C THR A 270 17.70 -5.05 21.38
N VAL A 271 18.48 -5.40 20.36
CA VAL A 271 18.02 -5.72 19.01
C VAL A 271 18.46 -7.14 18.68
N VAL A 272 17.59 -7.90 18.04
CA VAL A 272 17.95 -9.14 17.35
C VAL A 272 17.64 -9.02 15.87
N GLN A 273 18.61 -9.42 15.07
CA GLN A 273 18.41 -9.66 13.66
C GLN A 273 18.40 -11.17 13.41
N TRP A 274 17.40 -11.63 12.67
CA TRP A 274 17.43 -12.94 12.03
C TRP A 274 17.51 -12.77 10.51
N ILE A 275 18.42 -13.50 9.90
CA ILE A 275 18.48 -13.65 8.44
C ILE A 275 18.29 -15.13 8.11
N ARG A 276 17.24 -15.46 7.36
CA ARG A 276 17.03 -16.79 6.78
C ARG A 276 17.40 -16.74 5.30
N PHE A 277 18.42 -17.48 4.91
CA PHE A 277 18.96 -17.46 3.55
C PHE A 277 18.11 -18.30 2.59
N GLY A 278 17.70 -17.71 1.47
CA GLY A 278 16.98 -18.37 0.38
C GLY A 278 17.80 -18.48 -0.91
N GLY A 279 17.20 -19.01 -1.98
CA GLY A 279 17.88 -19.24 -3.26
C GLY A 279 18.12 -17.98 -4.11
N GLY A 280 17.56 -16.83 -3.73
CA GLY A 280 17.71 -15.56 -4.47
C GLY A 280 17.45 -14.34 -3.60
N THR A 281 16.49 -14.43 -2.68
CA THR A 281 16.25 -13.44 -1.62
C THR A 281 16.45 -14.09 -0.26
N SER A 282 16.78 -13.26 0.73
CA SER A 282 16.81 -13.68 2.13
C SER A 282 15.68 -12.99 2.90
N LEU A 283 15.05 -13.71 3.82
CA LEU A 283 14.12 -13.10 4.77
C LEU A 283 14.95 -12.47 5.88
N ARG A 284 14.78 -11.16 6.07
CA ARG A 284 15.41 -10.40 7.15
C ARG A 284 14.34 -9.96 8.13
N ILE A 285 14.59 -10.24 9.40
CA ILE A 285 13.74 -9.87 10.52
C ILE A 285 14.60 -9.07 11.48
N ILE A 286 14.17 -7.87 11.83
CA ILE A 286 14.82 -7.03 12.83
C ILE A 286 13.80 -6.80 13.93
N ALA A 287 14.09 -7.23 15.15
CA ALA A 287 13.24 -7.00 16.30
C ALA A 287 13.99 -6.22 17.37
N SER A 288 13.35 -5.22 17.94
CA SER A 288 13.94 -4.30 18.90
C SER A 288 13.00 -4.08 20.06
N ALA A 289 13.54 -4.05 21.27
CA ALA A 289 12.82 -3.63 22.47
C ALA A 289 13.73 -2.82 23.38
N PRO A 290 13.17 -1.89 24.18
CA PRO A 290 13.87 -1.33 25.33
C PRO A 290 14.46 -2.46 26.20
N ARG A 291 15.66 -2.23 26.75
CA ARG A 291 16.40 -3.29 27.48
C ARG A 291 15.62 -3.88 28.66
N ASP A 292 14.83 -3.05 29.34
CA ASP A 292 13.96 -3.45 30.45
C ASP A 292 12.76 -4.31 30.02
N GLN A 293 12.39 -4.27 28.74
CA GLN A 293 11.28 -5.05 28.15
C GLN A 293 11.77 -6.26 27.35
N TRP A 294 13.09 -6.44 27.21
CA TRP A 294 13.68 -7.44 26.32
C TRP A 294 13.26 -8.87 26.63
N SER A 295 13.26 -9.26 27.91
CA SER A 295 12.96 -10.64 28.32
C SER A 295 11.59 -11.12 27.81
N ASP A 296 10.56 -10.30 28.00
CA ASP A 296 9.19 -10.61 27.59
C ASP A 296 9.03 -10.48 26.07
N ALA A 297 9.62 -9.44 25.49
CA ALA A 297 9.55 -9.18 24.05
C ALA A 297 10.22 -10.28 23.22
N PHE A 298 11.38 -10.81 23.67
CA PHE A 298 12.15 -11.78 22.91
C PHE A 298 11.39 -13.09 22.65
N THR A 299 10.56 -13.54 23.59
CA THR A 299 9.71 -14.72 23.38
C THR A 299 8.66 -14.46 22.30
N ARG A 300 8.04 -13.28 22.30
CA ARG A 300 7.08 -12.88 21.26
C ARG A 300 7.75 -12.74 19.89
N PHE A 301 8.95 -12.16 19.84
CA PHE A 301 9.72 -12.04 18.61
C PHE A 301 10.02 -13.40 17.96
N ARG A 302 10.38 -14.42 18.78
CA ARG A 302 10.58 -15.79 18.28
C ARG A 302 9.29 -16.41 17.77
N ALA A 303 8.15 -16.21 18.45
CA ALA A 303 6.86 -16.71 18.00
C ALA A 303 6.50 -16.18 16.61
N VAL A 304 6.66 -14.87 16.36
CA VAL A 304 6.47 -14.28 15.02
C VAL A 304 7.45 -14.88 14.01
N ARG A 305 8.75 -14.95 14.32
CA ARG A 305 9.77 -15.53 13.43
C ARG A 305 9.41 -16.95 12.98
N ASP A 306 9.02 -17.78 13.94
CA ASP A 306 8.71 -19.19 13.71
C ASP A 306 7.38 -19.35 12.95
N GLY A 307 6.45 -18.41 13.11
CA GLY A 307 5.21 -18.28 12.34
C GLY A 307 5.35 -17.82 10.89
N ILE A 308 6.58 -17.56 10.38
CA ILE A 308 6.78 -17.11 8.99
C ILE A 308 6.94 -18.28 8.02
N GLN A 309 5.94 -18.49 7.17
CA GLN A 309 5.89 -19.59 6.22
C GLN A 309 6.01 -19.10 4.76
N PRO A 310 6.50 -19.93 3.82
CA PRO A 310 6.42 -19.62 2.40
C PRO A 310 4.96 -19.37 1.95
N LYS A 311 4.78 -18.51 0.94
CA LYS A 311 3.49 -18.40 0.25
C LYS A 311 3.35 -19.66 -0.61
N GLY A 312 2.33 -20.46 -0.29
CA GLY A 312 1.98 -21.66 -1.07
C GLY A 312 1.40 -21.31 -2.42
#